data_AF-A0A9W6GUY6-F1
#
_entry.id   AF-A0A9W6GUY6-F1
#
_cell.length_a   1.000
_cell.length_b   1.000
_cell.length_c   1.000
_cell.angle_alpha   90.00
_cell.angle_beta   90.00
_cell.angle_gamma   90.00
#
_symmetry.space_group_name_H-M   'P 1'
#
loop_
_entity.id
_entity.type
_entity.pdbx_description
1 polymer ?
#
loop_
_entity_poly.entity_id
_entity_poly.type
_entity_poly.pdbx_seq_one_letter_code
_entity_poly.pdbx_strand_id
1 'polypeptide(L)'
;MKPNLSGAVVSIAGLLLAGGGVYAMSTGWDMVQLERGWSLFISGSVMLSGGVVTLALGRVIAHLARLGVAQPASAAAPAKVETTETPAPRPKAEAVAPKASAAPAAPDPKRPPLSQILKSLREPPPPDAPTEVDRYEAGGSTYIMMSDGSVEVHGPDGRHRYPSLAALRAEAGLPMP
;
A
#
# COMPACT_ATOMS: atom_id res chain seq x y z
N MET A 1 34.83 28.94 12.34
CA MET A 1 34.08 28.12 11.36
C MET A 1 32.64 28.06 11.83
N LYS A 2 31.68 28.69 11.14
CA LYS A 2 30.26 28.62 11.54
C LYS A 2 29.68 27.29 11.06
N PRO A 3 29.13 26.44 11.94
CA PRO A 3 28.54 25.19 11.51
C PRO A 3 27.34 25.47 10.59
N ASN A 4 27.21 24.65 9.56
CA ASN A 4 26.09 24.57 8.64
C ASN A 4 24.85 24.01 9.35
N LEU A 5 24.29 24.82 10.25
CA LEU A 5 23.18 24.50 11.15
C LEU A 5 21.98 23.94 10.38
N SER A 6 21.67 24.48 9.21
CA SER A 6 20.53 24.08 8.38
C SER A 6 20.65 22.63 7.89
N GLY A 7 21.80 22.22 7.37
CA GLY A 7 22.03 20.84 6.91
C GLY A 7 22.01 19.85 8.08
N ALA A 8 22.58 20.24 9.22
CA ALA A 8 22.57 19.42 10.43
C ALA A 8 21.14 19.21 10.97
N VAL A 9 20.33 20.26 11.03
CA VAL A 9 18.92 20.18 11.48
C VAL A 9 18.11 19.24 10.59
N VAL A 10 18.22 19.37 9.26
CA VAL A 10 17.51 18.50 8.32
C VAL A 10 17.95 17.03 8.46
N SER A 11 19.26 16.79 8.62
CA SER A 11 19.76 15.42 8.86
C SER A 11 19.26 14.84 10.19
N ILE A 12 19.22 15.62 11.26
CA ILE A 12 18.70 15.18 12.56
C ILE A 12 17.20 14.85 12.45
N ALA A 13 16.42 15.71 11.78
CA ALA A 13 15.00 15.46 11.54
C ALA A 13 14.78 14.17 10.74
N GLY A 14 15.57 13.94 9.67
CA GLY A 14 15.53 12.70 8.91
C GLY A 14 15.89 11.47 9.74
N LEU A 15 16.88 11.57 10.62
CA LEU A 15 17.28 10.49 11.54
C LEU A 15 16.18 10.15 12.54
N LEU A 16 15.56 11.17 13.14
CA LEU A 16 14.43 10.99 14.07
C LEU A 16 13.23 10.35 13.37
N LEU A 17 12.92 10.81 12.14
CA LEU A 17 11.85 10.25 11.34
C LEU A 17 12.11 8.78 10.98
N ALA A 18 13.34 8.46 10.56
CA ALA A 18 13.75 7.09 10.27
C ALA A 18 13.68 6.18 11.50
N GLY A 19 14.18 6.66 12.64
CA GLY A 19 14.10 5.94 13.92
C GLY A 19 12.66 5.71 14.39
N GLY A 20 11.79 6.72 14.23
CA GLY A 20 10.35 6.57 14.50
C GLY A 20 9.70 5.53 13.60
N GLY A 21 10.09 5.47 12.32
CA GLY A 21 9.65 4.43 11.38
C GLY A 21 10.04 3.01 11.83
N VAL A 22 11.31 2.81 12.21
CA VAL A 22 11.80 1.51 12.73
C VAL A 22 11.06 1.11 14.01
N TYR A 23 10.84 2.05 14.93
CA TYR A 23 10.10 1.79 16.16
C TYR A 23 8.65 1.39 15.88
N ALA A 24 7.97 2.08 14.95
CA ALA A 24 6.60 1.74 14.53
C ALA A 24 6.53 0.36 13.86
N MET A 25 7.53 -0.02 13.06
CA MET A 25 7.61 -1.35 12.46
C MET A 25 7.79 -2.44 13.53
N SER A 26 8.68 -2.24 14.50
CA SER A 26 8.90 -3.19 15.60
C SER A 26 7.63 -3.40 16.43
N THR A 27 6.94 -2.32 16.79
CA THR A 27 5.70 -2.40 17.59
C THR A 27 4.52 -2.92 16.77
N GLY A 28 4.45 -2.60 15.48
CA GLY A 28 3.44 -3.13 14.57
C GLY A 28 3.56 -4.63 14.36
N TRP A 29 4.79 -5.15 14.34
CA TRP A 29 5.09 -6.58 14.20
C TRP A 29 4.48 -7.42 15.33
N ASP A 30 4.62 -6.98 16.57
CA ASP A 30 4.06 -7.68 17.73
C ASP A 30 2.52 -7.63 17.79
N MET A 31 1.91 -6.66 17.10
CA MET A 31 0.45 -6.49 16.98
C MET A 31 -0.14 -7.06 15.68
N VAL A 32 0.61 -7.85 14.90
CA VAL A 32 0.18 -8.36 13.57
C VAL A 32 -1.14 -9.15 13.59
N GLN A 33 -1.51 -9.76 14.73
CA GLN A 33 -2.80 -10.46 14.86
C GLN A 33 -4.01 -9.51 14.90
N LEU A 34 -3.78 -8.21 15.08
CA LEU A 34 -4.79 -7.16 15.00
C LEU A 34 -4.65 -6.47 13.62
N GLU A 35 -5.78 -6.10 13.00
CA GLU A 35 -5.78 -5.28 11.75
C GLU A 35 -4.96 -3.99 11.86
N ARG A 36 -4.75 -3.52 13.10
CA ARG A 36 -3.97 -2.33 13.45
C ARG A 36 -2.46 -2.54 13.30
N GLY A 37 -1.96 -3.77 13.46
CA GLY A 37 -0.53 -4.08 13.32
C GLY A 37 -0.01 -3.83 11.91
N TRP A 38 -0.79 -4.24 10.91
CA TRP A 38 -0.49 -4.00 9.48
C TRP A 38 -0.43 -2.51 9.13
N SER A 39 -1.41 -1.73 9.59
CA SER A 39 -1.45 -0.29 9.33
C SER A 39 -0.27 0.45 9.97
N LEU A 40 0.13 0.05 11.19
CA LEU A 40 1.26 0.65 11.89
C LEU A 40 2.60 0.27 11.23
N PHE A 41 2.74 -0.97 10.78
CA PHE A 41 3.91 -1.45 10.07
C PHE A 41 4.11 -0.74 8.72
N ILE A 42 3.05 -0.63 7.92
CA ILE A 42 3.08 0.11 6.64
C ILE A 42 3.44 1.56 6.89
N SER A 43 2.77 2.22 7.85
CA SER A 43 3.08 3.61 8.21
C SER A 43 4.54 3.79 8.65
N GLY A 44 5.06 2.83 9.43
CA GLY A 44 6.47 2.80 9.84
C GLY A 44 7.43 2.68 8.65
N SER A 45 7.11 1.84 7.66
CA SER A 45 7.94 1.70 6.45
C SER A 45 8.00 2.98 5.61
N VAL A 46 6.88 3.72 5.53
CA VAL A 46 6.81 5.03 4.84
C VAL A 46 7.63 6.08 5.60
N MET A 47 7.49 6.13 6.93
CA MET A 47 8.31 7.01 7.79
C MET A 47 9.80 6.71 7.64
N LEU A 48 10.19 5.43 7.64
CA LEU A 48 11.58 5.00 7.48
C LEU A 48 12.14 5.48 6.13
N SER A 49 11.42 5.20 5.05
CA SER A 49 11.82 5.59 3.69
C SER A 49 11.94 7.11 3.57
N GLY A 50 10.94 7.85 4.05
CA GLY A 50 10.94 9.31 4.08
C GLY A 50 12.11 9.86 4.90
N GLY A 51 12.37 9.30 6.08
CA GLY A 51 13.46 9.70 6.96
C GLY A 51 14.84 9.51 6.34
N VAL A 52 15.08 8.39 5.64
CA VAL A 52 16.33 8.15 4.91
C VAL A 52 16.52 9.19 3.79
N VAL A 53 15.48 9.49 3.03
CA VAL A 53 15.54 10.52 1.97
C VAL A 53 15.83 11.90 2.55
N THR A 54 15.14 12.30 3.63
CA THR A 54 15.38 13.56 4.32
C THR A 54 16.81 13.64 4.87
N LEU A 55 17.32 12.54 5.45
CA LEU A 55 18.69 12.47 5.97
C LEU A 55 19.73 12.64 4.85
N ALA A 56 19.53 11.98 3.71
CA ALA A 56 20.38 12.13 2.54
C ALA A 56 20.40 13.58 2.03
N LEU A 57 19.23 14.22 1.94
CA LEU A 57 19.11 15.62 1.53
C LEU A 57 19.83 16.57 2.50
N GLY A 58 19.68 16.36 3.81
CA GLY A 58 20.43 17.12 4.83
C GLY A 58 21.95 16.99 4.66
N ARG A 59 22.43 15.78 4.32
CA ARG A 59 23.87 15.55 4.01
C ARG A 59 24.32 16.28 2.75
N VAL A 60 23.50 16.29 1.70
CA VAL A 60 23.80 17.03 0.46
C VAL A 60 23.89 18.53 0.73
N ILE A 61 22.92 19.11 1.44
CA ILE A 61 22.93 20.53 1.83
C ILE A 61 24.17 20.84 2.66
N ALA A 62 24.51 20.00 3.63
CA ALA A 62 25.71 20.16 4.45
C ALA A 62 27.00 20.08 3.62
N HIS A 63 27.05 19.20 2.62
CA HIS A 63 28.18 19.07 1.70
C HIS A 63 28.34 20.32 0.82
N LEU A 64 27.26 20.80 0.20
CA LEU A 64 27.27 22.01 -0.62
C LEU A 64 27.66 23.26 0.19
N ALA A 65 27.15 23.39 1.42
CA ALA A 65 27.52 24.50 2.30
C ALA A 65 29.02 24.49 2.64
N ARG A 66 29.63 23.30 2.82
CA ARG A 66 31.09 23.17 3.03
C ARG A 66 31.88 23.60 1.80
N LEU A 67 31.43 23.23 0.61
CA LEU A 67 32.07 23.64 -0.64
C LEU A 67 31.98 25.16 -0.88
N GLY A 68 30.82 25.77 -0.58
CA GLY A 68 30.64 27.22 -0.68
C GLY A 68 31.49 28.02 0.32
N VAL A 69 31.75 27.47 1.52
CA VAL A 69 32.65 28.08 2.51
C VAL A 69 34.13 27.89 2.15
N ALA A 70 34.46 26.83 1.41
CA ALA A 70 35.83 26.52 0.98
C ALA A 70 36.25 27.25 -0.30
N GLN A 71 35.37 28.04 -0.92
CA GLN A 71 35.71 28.84 -2.10
C GLN A 71 36.39 30.14 -1.64
N PRO A 72 37.72 30.30 -1.80
CA PRO A 72 38.34 31.60 -1.60
C PRO A 72 37.75 32.58 -2.62
N ALA A 73 37.50 33.81 -2.18
CA ALA A 73 36.99 34.90 -3.00
C ALA A 73 37.89 35.13 -4.22
N SER A 74 37.58 34.46 -5.31
CA SER A 74 38.09 34.77 -6.64
C SER A 74 36.93 35.29 -7.46
N ALA A 75 37.04 36.58 -7.80
CA ALA A 75 36.20 37.36 -8.72
C ALA A 75 34.88 37.90 -8.18
N ALA A 76 34.98 39.00 -7.43
CA ALA A 76 34.02 40.09 -7.55
C ALA A 76 34.25 40.82 -8.89
N ALA A 77 33.23 40.88 -9.74
CA ALA A 77 32.96 41.99 -10.66
C ALA A 77 31.45 42.02 -10.97
N PRO A 78 30.76 43.17 -10.85
CA PRO A 78 29.32 43.27 -11.05
C PRO A 78 29.02 43.47 -12.54
N ALA A 79 28.36 42.50 -13.18
CA ALA A 79 27.73 42.70 -14.49
C ALA A 79 26.23 42.94 -14.29
N LYS A 80 25.92 44.23 -14.19
CA LYS A 80 24.74 44.96 -14.65
C LYS A 80 23.57 44.10 -15.20
N VAL A 81 22.41 44.31 -14.59
CA VAL A 81 21.07 43.96 -15.06
C VAL A 81 20.86 44.43 -16.50
N GLU A 82 20.45 43.53 -17.39
CA GLU A 82 19.79 43.89 -18.63
C GLU A 82 18.61 42.93 -18.87
N THR A 83 17.42 43.44 -18.54
CA THR A 83 16.12 42.95 -18.99
C THR A 83 16.11 42.92 -20.52
N THR A 84 15.86 41.77 -21.11
CA THR A 84 15.32 41.69 -22.48
C THR A 84 14.15 40.75 -22.45
N GLU A 85 12.98 41.37 -22.34
CA GLU A 85 11.68 40.80 -22.59
C GLU A 85 11.57 40.51 -24.10
N THR A 86 11.28 39.28 -24.47
CA THR A 86 10.82 38.91 -25.82
C THR A 86 9.61 38.00 -25.66
N PRO A 87 8.39 38.46 -25.99
CA PRO A 87 7.18 37.65 -25.90
C PRO A 87 6.91 36.91 -27.22
N ALA A 88 6.71 35.58 -27.14
CA ALA A 88 5.73 34.75 -27.89
C ALA A 88 6.22 33.28 -28.03
N PRO A 89 5.36 32.28 -28.33
CA PRO A 89 3.91 32.18 -28.16
C PRO A 89 3.51 30.96 -27.29
N ARG A 90 2.33 31.00 -26.66
CA ARG A 90 1.74 29.83 -25.97
C ARG A 90 1.09 28.89 -26.98
N PRO A 91 1.40 27.58 -27.00
CA PRO A 91 0.51 26.59 -27.58
C PRO A 91 -0.70 26.41 -26.64
N LYS A 92 -1.90 26.71 -27.14
CA LYS A 92 -3.15 26.28 -26.50
C LYS A 92 -3.21 24.75 -26.57
N ALA A 93 -2.93 24.09 -25.45
CA ALA A 93 -3.34 22.70 -25.25
C ALA A 93 -4.81 22.71 -24.82
N GLU A 94 -5.65 22.38 -25.78
CA GLU A 94 -7.08 22.17 -25.70
C GLU A 94 -7.36 20.99 -24.75
N ALA A 95 -7.93 21.29 -23.58
CA ALA A 95 -8.37 20.28 -22.63
C ALA A 95 -9.63 19.60 -23.20
N VAL A 96 -9.44 18.45 -23.84
CA VAL A 96 -10.53 17.54 -24.20
C VAL A 96 -11.09 16.96 -22.90
N ALA A 97 -12.30 17.38 -22.53
CA ALA A 97 -13.06 16.78 -21.45
C ALA A 97 -13.42 15.32 -21.81
N PRO A 98 -13.16 14.32 -20.95
CA PRO A 98 -13.74 13.00 -21.13
C PRO A 98 -15.21 13.05 -20.73
N LYS A 99 -16.09 12.92 -21.73
CA LYS A 99 -17.51 12.66 -21.55
C LYS A 99 -17.68 11.18 -21.19
N ALA A 100 -17.69 10.84 -19.91
CA ALA A 100 -18.11 9.52 -19.46
C ALA A 100 -19.59 9.57 -19.08
N SER A 101 -20.38 8.98 -19.96
CA SER A 101 -21.82 8.75 -19.84
C SER A 101 -22.15 8.00 -18.56
N ALA A 102 -22.94 8.61 -17.67
CA ALA A 102 -23.62 7.90 -16.61
C ALA A 102 -24.86 7.20 -17.22
N ALA A 103 -24.73 5.92 -17.54
CA ALA A 103 -25.88 5.06 -17.80
C ALA A 103 -26.51 4.65 -16.45
N PRO A 104 -27.83 4.81 -16.25
CA PRO A 104 -28.52 4.28 -15.08
C PRO A 104 -28.45 2.74 -15.09
N ALA A 105 -27.80 2.16 -14.09
CA ALA A 105 -27.85 0.71 -13.87
C ALA A 105 -29.30 0.31 -13.53
N ALA A 106 -29.87 -0.57 -14.38
CA ALA A 106 -31.12 -1.24 -14.07
C ALA A 106 -30.95 -2.11 -12.80
N PRO A 107 -31.99 -2.29 -11.97
CA PRO A 107 -31.90 -3.11 -10.77
C PRO A 107 -31.72 -4.60 -11.13
N ASP A 108 -30.63 -5.17 -10.64
CA ASP A 108 -30.35 -6.60 -10.71
C ASP A 108 -31.34 -7.36 -9.78
N PRO A 109 -32.21 -8.26 -10.29
CA PRO A 109 -33.27 -8.90 -9.51
C PRO A 109 -32.77 -9.92 -8.47
N LYS A 110 -31.44 -10.10 -8.32
CA LYS A 110 -30.82 -11.01 -7.34
C LYS A 110 -30.30 -10.31 -6.08
N ARG A 111 -30.47 -9.00 -5.91
CA ARG A 111 -30.00 -8.32 -4.70
C ARG A 111 -30.85 -8.78 -3.50
N PRO A 112 -30.25 -9.44 -2.48
CA PRO A 112 -31.00 -9.83 -1.30
C PRO A 112 -31.60 -8.58 -0.64
N PRO A 113 -32.83 -8.66 -0.13
CA PRO A 113 -33.49 -7.52 0.49
C PRO A 113 -32.65 -6.98 1.65
N LEU A 114 -32.68 -5.66 1.83
CA LEU A 114 -31.90 -4.97 2.86
C LEU A 114 -32.16 -5.54 4.27
N SER A 115 -33.35 -6.11 4.50
CA SER A 115 -33.70 -6.85 5.72
C SER A 115 -32.85 -8.11 5.95
N GLN A 116 -32.50 -8.88 4.92
CA GLN A 116 -31.61 -10.04 5.04
C GLN A 116 -30.16 -9.62 5.33
N ILE A 117 -29.72 -8.50 4.73
CA ILE A 117 -28.39 -7.93 4.99
C ILE A 117 -28.29 -7.49 6.44
N LEU A 118 -29.28 -6.75 6.95
CA LEU A 118 -29.31 -6.29 8.34
C LEU A 118 -29.40 -7.45 9.34
N LYS A 119 -30.08 -8.55 8.99
CA LYS A 119 -30.15 -9.74 9.84
C LYS A 119 -28.80 -10.46 9.90
N SER A 120 -28.14 -10.64 8.76
CA SER A 120 -26.82 -11.28 8.65
C SER A 120 -25.72 -10.51 9.36
N LEU A 121 -25.84 -9.17 9.45
CA LEU A 121 -24.91 -8.31 10.19
C LEU A 121 -25.11 -8.35 11.72
N ARG A 122 -26.31 -8.76 12.18
CA ARG A 122 -26.68 -8.75 13.59
C ARG A 122 -26.45 -10.09 14.27
N GLU A 123 -26.49 -11.16 13.50
CA GLU A 123 -26.27 -12.52 14.00
C GLU A 123 -24.78 -12.83 13.95
N PRO A 124 -24.09 -12.98 15.10
CA PRO A 124 -22.72 -13.48 15.08
C PRO A 124 -22.72 -14.86 14.40
N PRO A 125 -21.72 -15.18 13.57
CA PRO A 125 -21.63 -16.50 12.95
C PRO A 125 -21.69 -17.56 14.07
N PRO A 126 -22.39 -18.69 13.84
CA PRO A 126 -22.43 -19.77 14.81
C PRO A 126 -21.00 -20.10 15.25
N PRO A 127 -20.74 -20.26 16.56
CA PRO A 127 -19.39 -20.52 17.07
C PRO A 127 -18.76 -21.80 16.48
N ASP A 128 -19.61 -22.70 15.96
CA ASP A 128 -19.22 -23.98 15.36
C ASP A 128 -19.26 -23.97 13.81
N ALA A 129 -19.46 -22.81 13.17
CA ALA A 129 -19.40 -22.71 11.72
C ALA A 129 -17.93 -22.85 11.28
N PRO A 130 -17.60 -23.82 10.40
CA PRO A 130 -16.25 -23.97 9.89
C PRO A 130 -15.79 -22.67 9.24
N THR A 131 -14.61 -22.20 9.63
CA THR A 131 -13.99 -20.98 9.11
C THR A 131 -13.09 -21.35 7.94
N GLU A 132 -13.07 -20.51 6.91
CA GLU A 132 -12.13 -20.65 5.80
C GLU A 132 -10.69 -20.48 6.32
N VAL A 133 -9.87 -21.52 6.15
CA VAL A 133 -8.45 -21.55 6.53
C VAL A 133 -7.57 -21.19 5.34
N ASP A 134 -7.88 -21.73 4.16
CA ASP A 134 -7.07 -21.53 2.96
C ASP A 134 -7.92 -21.57 1.68
N ARG A 135 -7.47 -20.88 0.64
CA ARG A 135 -8.12 -20.83 -0.67
C ARG A 135 -7.11 -21.00 -1.78
N TYR A 136 -7.36 -21.97 -2.64
CA TYR A 136 -6.52 -22.27 -3.79
C TYR A 136 -7.33 -22.31 -5.07
N GLU A 137 -6.85 -21.68 -6.14
CA GLU A 137 -7.48 -21.73 -7.45
C GLU A 137 -6.67 -22.60 -8.40
N ALA A 138 -7.33 -23.59 -9.01
CA ALA A 138 -6.70 -24.46 -10.01
C ALA A 138 -7.73 -25.00 -11.01
N GLY A 139 -7.33 -25.04 -12.29
CA GLY A 139 -8.16 -25.64 -13.35
C GLY A 139 -9.54 -25.00 -13.51
N GLY A 140 -9.70 -23.71 -13.19
CA GLY A 140 -11.00 -23.01 -13.24
C GLY A 140 -11.95 -23.35 -12.09
N SER A 141 -11.46 -24.02 -11.04
CA SER A 141 -12.20 -24.27 -9.80
C SER A 141 -11.49 -23.62 -8.61
N THR A 142 -12.27 -23.12 -7.65
CA THR A 142 -11.78 -22.60 -6.38
C THR A 142 -11.95 -23.67 -5.29
N TYR A 143 -10.86 -24.03 -4.64
CA TYR A 143 -10.79 -24.97 -3.53
C TYR A 143 -10.65 -24.17 -2.24
N ILE A 144 -11.56 -24.38 -1.28
CA ILE A 144 -11.58 -23.70 0.00
C ILE A 144 -11.41 -24.76 1.09
N MET A 145 -10.33 -24.65 1.86
CA MET A 145 -10.08 -25.53 3.00
C MET A 145 -10.67 -24.90 4.25
N MET A 146 -11.50 -25.65 4.95
CA MET A 146 -12.23 -25.21 6.14
C MET A 146 -11.50 -25.67 7.41
N SER A 147 -11.75 -25.00 8.54
CA SER A 147 -11.10 -25.30 9.83
C SER A 147 -11.48 -26.64 10.44
N ASP A 148 -12.58 -27.24 9.98
CA ASP A 148 -12.98 -28.60 10.31
C ASP A 148 -12.29 -29.68 9.44
N GLY A 149 -11.39 -29.28 8.54
CA GLY A 149 -10.67 -30.17 7.62
C GLY A 149 -11.45 -30.53 6.35
N SER A 150 -12.70 -30.06 6.23
CA SER A 150 -13.48 -30.22 5.00
C SER A 150 -12.95 -29.32 3.88
N VAL A 151 -13.23 -29.69 2.63
CA VAL A 151 -12.82 -28.93 1.45
C VAL A 151 -14.06 -28.64 0.59
N GLU A 152 -14.31 -27.37 0.31
CA GLU A 152 -15.33 -26.94 -0.66
C GLU A 152 -14.68 -26.68 -2.02
N VAL A 153 -15.28 -27.19 -3.09
CA VAL A 153 -14.85 -26.97 -4.46
C VAL A 153 -15.94 -26.22 -5.20
N HIS A 154 -15.63 -25.02 -5.66
CA HIS A 154 -16.47 -24.20 -6.52
C HIS A 154 -15.98 -24.31 -7.94
N GLY A 155 -16.66 -25.13 -8.74
CA GLY A 155 -16.37 -25.31 -10.15
C GLY A 155 -17.49 -24.76 -11.05
N PRO A 156 -17.35 -24.92 -12.38
CA PRO A 156 -18.41 -24.59 -13.33
C PRO A 156 -19.69 -25.41 -13.09
N ASP A 157 -19.57 -26.63 -12.56
CA ASP A 157 -20.68 -27.54 -12.30
C ASP A 157 -21.42 -27.25 -10.99
N GLY A 158 -20.92 -26.32 -10.18
CA GLY A 158 -21.51 -25.91 -8.91
C GLY A 158 -20.57 -26.05 -7.72
N ARG A 159 -21.16 -26.16 -6.52
CA ARG A 159 -20.43 -26.25 -5.26
C ARG A 159 -20.51 -27.67 -4.70
N HIS A 160 -19.36 -28.29 -4.45
CA HIS A 160 -19.26 -29.61 -3.84
C HIS A 160 -18.43 -29.54 -2.56
N ARG A 161 -18.92 -30.15 -1.48
CA ARG A 161 -18.22 -30.19 -0.19
C ARG A 161 -17.76 -31.61 0.11
N TYR A 162 -16.48 -31.76 0.40
CA TYR A 162 -15.85 -33.02 0.75
C TYR A 162 -15.47 -33.02 2.23
N PRO A 163 -15.66 -34.13 2.96
CA PRO A 163 -15.35 -34.20 4.39
C PRO A 163 -13.85 -34.10 4.69
N SER A 164 -13.01 -34.34 3.69
CA SER A 164 -11.56 -34.17 3.80
C SER A 164 -10.93 -34.02 2.42
N LEU A 165 -9.69 -33.54 2.40
CA LEU A 165 -8.87 -33.51 1.20
C LEU A 165 -8.60 -34.92 0.64
N ALA A 166 -8.58 -35.96 1.49
CA ALA A 166 -8.46 -37.35 1.05
C ALA A 166 -9.70 -37.81 0.28
N ALA A 167 -10.91 -37.43 0.71
CA ALA A 167 -12.15 -37.74 0.00
C ALA A 167 -12.21 -37.04 -1.36
N LEU A 168 -11.78 -35.78 -1.44
CA LEU A 168 -11.66 -35.06 -2.72
C LEU A 168 -10.66 -35.76 -3.67
N ARG A 169 -9.51 -36.20 -3.16
CA ARG A 169 -8.51 -36.93 -3.97
C ARG A 169 -9.02 -38.27 -4.48
N ALA A 170 -9.77 -39.01 -3.65
CA ALA A 170 -10.38 -40.28 -4.03
C ALA A 170 -11.38 -40.10 -5.18
N GLU A 171 -12.21 -39.05 -5.13
CA GLU A 171 -13.15 -38.70 -6.21
C GLU A 171 -12.40 -38.28 -7.49
N ALA A 172 -11.31 -37.51 -7.35
CA ALA A 172 -10.48 -37.10 -8.47
C ALA A 172 -9.64 -38.24 -9.08
N GLY A 173 -9.69 -39.45 -8.52
CA GLY A 173 -8.92 -40.60 -9.00
C GLY A 173 -7.40 -40.46 -8.82
N LEU A 174 -6.96 -39.59 -7.90
CA LEU A 174 -5.53 -39.38 -7.63
C LEU A 174 -5.00 -40.49 -6.71
N PRO A 175 -3.81 -41.06 -6.99
CA PRO A 175 -3.24 -42.13 -6.18
C PRO A 175 -2.94 -41.64 -4.75
N MET A 176 -3.27 -42.47 -3.77
CA MET A 176 -2.84 -42.29 -2.37
C MET A 176 -1.33 -42.54 -2.29
N PRO A 177 -0.56 -41.70 -1.58
CA PRO A 177 0.87 -41.93 -1.36
C PRO A 177 1.12 -43.17 -0.48
#